data_AF-L8DEW3-F1
#
_entry.id   AF-L8DEW3-F1
#
_cell.length_a   1.000
_cell.length_b   1.000
_cell.length_c   1.000
_cell.angle_alpha   90.00
_cell.angle_beta   90.00
_cell.angle_gamma   90.00
#
_symmetry.space_group_name_H-M   'P 1'
#
loop_
_entity.id
_entity.type
_entity.pdbx_description
1 polymer ?
#
loop_
_entity_poly.entity_id
_entity_poly.type
_entity_poly.pdbx_seq_one_letter_code
_entity_poly.pdbx_strand_id
1 'polypeptide(L)'
;MPLGPGSVEAGLRAADRTAGVTVVSIEVAVPDGTHIDALHRIRQDIDIYVEIPRDSRRDDIFDAVDERGYRAQFRTGGLTADMHPTEHELAAAIYEAARREIHFKATAGLHHAARNTDPDNGFEQHGFLNVILAAQAAHSGARIGELEKILAIRDADVLAGLVATIEGQRAFASFGTGSIREPLDELVHLGLVPPL
;
A
#
# COMPACT_ATOMS: atom_id res chain seq x y z
N MET A 1 1.86 -7.85 16.76
CA MET A 1 2.72 -7.62 15.58
C MET A 1 2.87 -8.94 14.84
N PRO A 2 2.84 -8.95 13.49
CA PRO A 2 3.07 -10.17 12.72
C PRO A 2 4.45 -10.74 13.06
N LEU A 3 4.58 -12.06 13.13
CA LEU A 3 5.80 -12.76 13.58
C LEU A 3 6.97 -12.70 12.57
N GLY A 4 6.85 -11.88 11.52
CA GLY A 4 7.86 -11.71 10.48
C GLY A 4 7.94 -12.88 9.48
N PRO A 5 8.96 -12.88 8.61
CA PRO A 5 9.09 -13.82 7.48
C PRO A 5 9.15 -15.30 7.89
N GLY A 6 9.74 -15.61 9.05
CA GLY A 6 9.88 -16.99 9.55
C GLY A 6 8.55 -17.68 9.88
N SER A 7 7.46 -16.92 10.01
CA SER A 7 6.13 -17.47 10.32
C SER A 7 5.32 -17.90 9.09
N VAL A 8 5.72 -17.45 7.89
CA VAL A 8 4.93 -17.61 6.66
C VAL A 8 4.71 -19.07 6.31
N GLU A 9 5.75 -19.90 6.40
CA GLU A 9 5.68 -21.32 6.02
C GLU A 9 4.69 -22.10 6.91
N ALA A 10 4.65 -21.78 8.21
CA ALA A 10 3.68 -22.36 9.13
C ALA A 10 2.25 -21.93 8.82
N GLY A 11 2.05 -20.65 8.46
CA GLY A 11 0.75 -20.11 8.04
C GLY A 11 0.23 -20.75 6.77
N LEU A 12 1.06 -20.90 5.74
CA LEU A 12 0.69 -21.58 4.50
C LEU A 12 0.31 -23.04 4.74
N ARG A 13 1.11 -23.77 5.53
CA ARG A 13 0.77 -25.15 5.91
C ARG A 13 -0.58 -25.25 6.64
N ALA A 14 -0.96 -24.25 7.43
CA ALA A 14 -2.27 -24.22 8.07
C ALA A 14 -3.39 -23.94 7.07
N ALA A 15 -3.18 -23.01 6.12
CA ALA A 15 -4.14 -22.71 5.07
C ALA A 15 -4.38 -23.92 4.14
N ASP A 16 -3.31 -24.63 3.74
CA ASP A 16 -3.40 -25.83 2.88
C ASP A 16 -4.22 -26.97 3.51
N ARG A 17 -4.32 -27.01 4.84
CA ARG A 17 -5.15 -27.99 5.56
C ARG A 17 -6.61 -27.57 5.69
N THR A 18 -6.96 -26.35 5.27
CA THR A 18 -8.31 -25.81 5.39
C THR A 18 -9.07 -26.05 4.09
N ALA A 19 -10.06 -26.94 4.13
CA ALA A 19 -10.85 -27.28 2.95
C ALA A 19 -11.55 -26.05 2.35
N GLY A 20 -11.47 -25.91 1.02
CA GLY A 20 -12.10 -24.79 0.29
C GLY A 20 -11.31 -23.48 0.35
N VAL A 21 -10.14 -23.44 1.00
CA VAL A 21 -9.27 -22.26 1.02
C VAL A 21 -8.17 -22.42 -0.02
N THR A 22 -7.98 -21.40 -0.85
CA THR A 22 -6.83 -21.28 -1.75
C THR A 22 -6.12 -19.97 -1.43
N VAL A 23 -4.83 -20.06 -1.08
CA VAL A 23 -4.00 -18.87 -0.87
C VAL A 23 -3.58 -18.35 -2.24
N VAL A 24 -3.89 -17.08 -2.52
CA VAL A 24 -3.48 -16.39 -3.76
C VAL A 24 -2.41 -15.33 -3.50
N SER A 25 -2.32 -14.83 -2.27
CA SER A 25 -1.34 -13.83 -1.87
C SER A 25 -1.06 -13.87 -0.38
N ILE A 26 0.10 -13.37 0.04
CA ILE A 26 0.47 -13.18 1.44
C ILE A 26 1.03 -11.77 1.69
N GLU A 27 0.87 -11.30 2.92
CA GLU A 27 1.50 -10.09 3.45
C GLU A 27 2.57 -10.48 4.47
N VAL A 28 3.78 -9.95 4.31
CA VAL A 28 4.92 -10.28 5.15
C VAL A 28 5.48 -9.00 5.76
N ALA A 29 5.27 -8.84 7.07
CA ALA A 29 5.95 -7.79 7.82
C ALA A 29 7.45 -8.10 7.92
N VAL A 30 8.28 -7.05 8.02
CA VAL A 30 9.73 -7.17 8.19
C VAL A 30 10.19 -6.44 9.48
N PRO A 31 9.89 -6.99 10.67
CA PRO A 31 10.37 -6.41 11.93
C PRO A 31 11.89 -6.28 11.99
N ASP A 32 12.38 -5.41 12.87
CA ASP A 32 13.80 -5.23 13.16
C ASP A 32 14.49 -6.56 13.46
N GLY A 33 15.68 -6.75 12.87
CA GLY A 33 16.46 -7.98 13.00
C GLY A 33 15.92 -9.19 12.21
N THR A 34 14.90 -9.00 11.37
CA THR A 34 14.44 -10.05 10.44
C THR A 34 14.99 -9.85 9.03
N HIS A 35 15.18 -10.97 8.33
CA HIS A 35 15.58 -11.00 6.92
C HIS A 35 14.50 -11.72 6.11
N ILE A 36 14.27 -11.24 4.88
CA ILE A 36 13.28 -11.87 4.00
C ILE A 36 13.81 -13.14 3.33
N ASP A 37 15.04 -13.57 3.63
CA ASP A 37 15.64 -14.81 3.11
C ASP A 37 14.71 -16.00 3.29
N ALA A 38 14.03 -16.14 4.42
CA ALA A 38 13.10 -17.25 4.65
C ALA A 38 12.03 -17.41 3.55
N LEU A 39 11.71 -16.35 2.81
CA LEU A 39 10.71 -16.36 1.73
C LEU A 39 11.15 -17.14 0.49
N HIS A 40 12.44 -17.45 0.29
CA HIS A 40 12.91 -18.23 -0.87
C HIS A 40 12.30 -19.66 -0.94
N ARG A 41 11.82 -20.18 0.19
CA ARG A 41 11.22 -21.52 0.29
C ARG A 41 9.72 -21.51 0.00
N ILE A 42 9.13 -20.33 -0.16
CA ILE A 42 7.71 -20.18 -0.39
C ILE A 42 7.40 -20.50 -1.85
N ARG A 43 6.26 -21.16 -2.08
CA ARG A 43 5.73 -21.44 -3.42
C ARG A 43 5.59 -20.14 -4.24
N GLN A 44 5.91 -20.22 -5.53
CA GLN A 44 6.04 -19.05 -6.42
C GLN A 44 4.75 -18.71 -7.18
N ASP A 45 3.68 -19.43 -6.94
CA ASP A 45 2.37 -19.27 -7.59
C ASP A 45 1.41 -18.41 -6.76
N ILE A 46 1.92 -17.70 -5.75
CA ILE A 46 1.18 -16.72 -4.96
C ILE A 46 1.90 -15.37 -4.99
N ASP A 47 1.15 -14.28 -4.93
CA ASP A 47 1.73 -12.95 -4.79
C ASP A 47 2.29 -12.74 -3.37
N ILE A 48 3.56 -12.38 -3.26
CA ILE A 48 4.21 -12.09 -1.98
C ILE A 48 4.37 -10.57 -1.84
N TYR A 49 3.60 -9.97 -0.93
CA TYR A 49 3.73 -8.56 -0.57
C TYR A 49 4.63 -8.43 0.65
N VAL A 50 5.79 -7.80 0.49
CA VAL A 50 6.75 -7.55 1.56
C VAL A 50 6.60 -6.11 2.03
N GLU A 51 6.43 -5.94 3.34
CA GLU A 51 6.39 -4.63 3.96
C GLU A 51 7.72 -3.92 3.82
N ILE A 52 7.70 -2.74 3.19
CA ILE A 52 8.87 -1.88 3.07
C ILE A 52 9.01 -1.08 4.36
N PRO A 53 10.12 -1.23 5.11
CA PRO A 53 10.33 -0.49 6.35
C PRO A 53 10.55 1.00 6.07
N ARG A 54 10.29 1.82 7.09
CA ARG A 54 10.45 3.29 7.04
C ARG A 54 11.77 3.78 7.64
N ASP A 55 12.69 2.86 7.92
CA ASP A 55 14.02 3.14 8.47
C ASP A 55 15.13 2.94 7.43
N SER A 56 16.39 2.93 7.87
CA SER A 56 17.57 2.81 7.01
C SER A 56 17.65 1.51 6.21
N ARG A 57 16.85 0.48 6.52
CA ARG A 57 16.81 -0.80 5.78
C ARG A 57 15.98 -0.72 4.50
N ARG A 58 15.26 0.37 4.30
CA ARG A 58 14.30 0.55 3.21
C ARG A 58 14.86 0.18 1.84
N ASP A 59 16.04 0.69 1.51
CA ASP A 59 16.66 0.47 0.20
C ASP A 59 17.07 -1.00 0.01
N ASP A 60 17.69 -1.61 1.03
CA ASP A 60 18.06 -3.03 1.02
C ASP A 60 16.83 -3.95 0.84
N ILE A 61 15.70 -3.61 1.47
CA ILE A 61 14.46 -4.38 1.32
C ILE A 61 13.85 -4.16 -0.06
N PHE A 62 13.90 -2.95 -0.62
CA PHE A 62 13.49 -2.71 -1.99
C PHE A 62 14.31 -3.51 -3.00
N ASP A 63 15.64 -3.53 -2.86
CA ASP A 63 16.54 -4.33 -3.69
C ASP A 63 16.17 -5.82 -3.62
N ALA A 64 15.97 -6.35 -2.41
CA ALA A 64 15.62 -7.76 -2.25
C ALA A 64 14.20 -8.10 -2.76
N VAL A 65 13.25 -7.15 -2.75
CA VAL A 65 11.93 -7.31 -3.36
C VAL A 65 12.04 -7.37 -4.89
N ASP A 66 12.83 -6.47 -5.48
CA ASP A 66 13.10 -6.38 -6.91
C ASP A 66 13.75 -7.67 -7.43
N GLU A 67 14.88 -8.07 -6.82
CA GLU A 67 15.65 -9.26 -7.19
C GLU A 67 14.83 -10.55 -7.18
N ARG A 68 13.81 -10.62 -6.33
CA ARG A 68 12.98 -11.81 -6.14
C ARG A 68 11.64 -11.75 -6.87
N GLY A 69 11.34 -10.65 -7.56
CA GLY A 69 10.05 -10.45 -8.21
C GLY A 69 8.87 -10.41 -7.23
N TYR A 70 9.12 -9.96 -6.00
CA TYR A 70 8.08 -9.75 -5.00
C TYR A 70 7.37 -8.40 -5.22
N ARG A 71 6.32 -8.14 -4.43
CA ARG A 71 5.57 -6.89 -4.44
C ARG A 71 5.85 -6.11 -3.17
N ALA A 72 5.74 -4.79 -3.23
CA ALA A 72 5.90 -3.92 -2.06
C ALA A 72 4.57 -3.74 -1.31
N GLN A 73 4.66 -3.61 0.02
CA GLN A 73 3.56 -3.16 0.86
C GLN A 73 4.00 -1.93 1.65
N PHE A 74 3.20 -0.88 1.58
CA PHE A 74 3.41 0.33 2.38
C PHE A 74 2.45 0.35 3.55
N ARG A 75 2.97 0.61 4.75
CA ARG A 75 2.15 0.94 5.91
C ARG A 75 1.81 2.42 5.87
N THR A 76 0.52 2.74 5.90
CA THR A 76 0.02 4.11 5.87
C THR A 76 -0.66 4.54 7.17
N GLY A 77 -0.63 3.70 8.21
CA GLY A 77 -1.18 4.04 9.51
C GLY A 77 -0.94 3.00 10.60
N GLY A 78 -1.41 3.33 11.81
CA GLY A 78 -1.30 2.49 12.99
C GLY A 78 -1.83 3.16 14.25
N LEU A 79 -1.45 2.62 15.41
CA LEU A 79 -1.96 3.05 16.72
C LEU A 79 -1.30 4.32 17.27
N THR A 80 -0.22 4.77 16.65
CA THR A 80 0.53 5.96 17.06
C THR A 80 0.79 6.85 15.86
N ALA A 81 0.94 8.15 16.08
CA ALA A 81 1.13 9.14 15.03
C ALA A 81 2.34 8.81 14.12
N ASP A 82 3.43 8.30 14.69
CA ASP A 82 4.64 7.93 13.95
C ASP A 82 4.43 6.74 13.00
N MET A 83 3.36 5.95 13.16
CA MET A 83 3.01 4.88 12.21
C MET A 83 2.33 5.38 10.93
N HIS A 84 1.96 6.66 10.87
CA HIS A 84 1.43 7.31 9.67
C HIS A 84 2.58 8.02 8.94
N PRO A 85 2.91 7.65 7.69
CA PRO A 85 3.97 8.32 6.94
C PRO A 85 3.55 9.73 6.57
N THR A 86 4.51 10.64 6.54
CA THR A 86 4.34 11.95 5.91
C THR A 86 4.10 11.83 4.41
N GLU A 87 3.63 12.91 3.79
CA GLU A 87 3.51 13.02 2.33
C GLU A 87 4.84 12.73 1.65
N HIS A 88 5.94 13.24 2.21
CA HIS A 88 7.28 13.03 1.66
C HIS A 88 7.73 11.57 1.73
N GLU A 89 7.57 10.92 2.89
CA GLU A 89 7.98 9.51 3.07
C GLU A 89 7.24 8.56 2.12
N LEU A 90 5.92 8.76 1.98
CA LEU A 90 5.09 7.95 1.09
C LEU A 90 5.34 8.28 -0.38
N ALA A 91 5.52 9.57 -0.74
CA ALA A 91 5.91 9.98 -2.08
C ALA A 91 7.21 9.31 -2.54
N ALA A 92 8.22 9.30 -1.67
CA ALA A 92 9.47 8.61 -1.98
C ALA A 92 9.26 7.10 -2.20
N ALA A 93 8.29 6.48 -1.50
CA ALA A 93 8.08 5.02 -1.58
C ALA A 93 7.39 4.64 -2.88
N ILE A 94 6.37 5.42 -3.24
CA ILE A 94 5.67 5.32 -4.52
C ILE A 94 6.66 5.58 -5.67
N TYR A 95 7.52 6.59 -5.55
CA TYR A 95 8.54 6.89 -6.56
C TYR A 95 9.53 5.74 -6.76
N GLU A 96 10.08 5.17 -5.68
CA GLU A 96 11.02 4.04 -5.80
C GLU A 96 10.37 2.79 -6.38
N ALA A 97 9.13 2.48 -5.97
CA ALA A 97 8.38 1.37 -6.55
C ALA A 97 8.13 1.59 -8.06
N ALA A 98 7.70 2.79 -8.46
CA ALA A 98 7.48 3.13 -9.87
C ALA A 98 8.78 3.06 -10.70
N ARG A 99 9.89 3.57 -10.17
CA ARG A 99 11.21 3.55 -10.84
C ARG A 99 11.73 2.14 -11.09
N ARG A 100 11.39 1.19 -10.21
CA ARG A 100 11.76 -0.23 -10.28
C ARG A 100 10.70 -1.10 -10.95
N GLU A 101 9.59 -0.51 -11.39
CA GLU A 101 8.42 -1.23 -11.91
C GLU A 101 7.84 -2.28 -10.92
N ILE A 102 8.02 -2.03 -9.62
CA ILE A 102 7.50 -2.89 -8.54
C ILE A 102 6.05 -2.52 -8.27
N HIS A 103 5.16 -3.50 -8.40
CA HIS A 103 3.79 -3.36 -7.93
C HIS A 103 3.74 -3.21 -6.42
N PHE A 104 2.86 -2.34 -5.94
CA PHE A 104 2.66 -2.16 -4.52
C PHE A 104 1.18 -2.11 -4.12
N LYS A 105 0.97 -2.30 -2.81
CA LYS A 105 -0.27 -1.97 -2.13
C LYS A 105 0.00 -1.13 -0.89
N ALA A 106 -1.00 -0.38 -0.46
CA ALA A 106 -0.96 0.38 0.79
C ALA A 106 -1.91 -0.24 1.81
N THR A 107 -1.55 -0.21 3.09
CA THR A 107 -2.27 -0.90 4.17
C THR A 107 -2.31 -0.06 5.42
N ALA A 108 -3.39 -0.19 6.19
CA ALA A 108 -3.71 0.58 7.40
C ALA A 108 -3.93 2.08 7.15
N GLY A 109 -5.11 2.60 7.50
CA GLY A 109 -5.37 4.05 7.53
C GLY A 109 -5.97 4.66 6.25
N LEU A 110 -6.28 3.88 5.21
CA LEU A 110 -6.87 4.38 3.96
C LEU A 110 -8.41 4.30 3.98
N HIS A 111 -9.03 4.99 4.94
CA HIS A 111 -10.50 4.99 5.15
C HIS A 111 -11.23 6.02 4.29
N HIS A 112 -10.57 7.15 4.04
CA HIS A 112 -11.15 8.29 3.33
C HIS A 112 -10.50 8.49 1.96
N ALA A 113 -11.23 9.13 1.05
CA ALA A 113 -10.84 9.38 -0.32
C ALA A 113 -9.70 10.40 -0.40
N ALA A 114 -9.80 11.45 0.39
CA ALA A 114 -8.83 12.52 0.48
C ALA A 114 -8.02 12.47 1.79
N ARG A 115 -6.86 13.14 1.77
CA ARG A 115 -6.07 13.36 2.97
C ARG A 115 -6.89 14.08 4.02
N ASN A 116 -6.81 13.58 5.25
CA ASN A 116 -7.63 14.06 6.36
C ASN A 116 -6.82 14.03 7.66
N THR A 117 -7.38 14.68 8.67
CA THR A 117 -6.91 14.59 10.04
C THR A 117 -8.00 13.88 10.83
N ASP A 118 -7.66 12.76 11.43
CA ASP A 118 -8.60 11.96 12.22
C ASP A 118 -9.12 12.80 13.41
N PRO A 119 -10.44 12.95 13.58
CA PRO A 119 -11.00 13.83 14.61
C PRO A 119 -10.84 13.27 16.04
N ASP A 120 -10.65 11.97 16.20
CA ASP A 120 -10.59 11.31 17.51
C ASP A 120 -9.18 11.32 18.09
N ASN A 121 -8.16 11.11 17.25
CA ASN A 121 -6.76 11.02 17.68
C ASN A 121 -5.84 12.12 17.10
N GLY A 122 -6.32 12.88 16.12
CA GLY A 122 -5.56 13.96 15.48
C GLY A 122 -4.47 13.50 14.52
N PHE A 123 -4.44 12.21 14.15
CA PHE A 123 -3.41 11.69 13.24
C PHE A 123 -3.68 12.12 11.80
N GLU A 124 -2.61 12.46 11.10
CA GLU A 124 -2.64 12.77 9.67
C GLU A 124 -2.72 11.49 8.85
N GLN A 125 -3.79 11.33 8.07
CA GLN A 125 -4.08 10.13 7.29
C GLN A 125 -4.11 10.44 5.79
N HIS A 126 -3.47 9.59 4.99
CA HIS A 126 -3.56 9.69 3.53
C HIS A 126 -4.93 9.24 3.03
N GLY A 127 -5.38 9.84 1.93
CA GLY A 127 -6.57 9.37 1.22
C GLY A 127 -6.27 8.30 0.19
N PHE A 128 -7.17 7.35 -0.03
CA PHE A 128 -6.96 6.31 -1.04
C PHE A 128 -6.92 6.87 -2.47
N LEU A 129 -7.65 7.96 -2.77
CA LEU A 129 -7.57 8.62 -4.08
C LEU A 129 -6.24 9.37 -4.25
N ASN A 130 -5.69 9.95 -3.16
CA ASN A 130 -4.36 10.54 -3.20
C ASN A 130 -3.31 9.50 -3.62
N VAL A 131 -3.35 8.30 -3.02
CA VAL A 131 -2.40 7.22 -3.32
C VAL A 131 -2.56 6.72 -4.76
N ILE A 132 -3.80 6.53 -5.22
CA ILE A 132 -4.08 6.13 -6.62
C ILE A 132 -3.49 7.15 -7.60
N LEU A 133 -3.77 8.43 -7.38
CA LEU A 133 -3.31 9.50 -8.26
C LEU A 133 -1.78 9.65 -8.23
N ALA A 134 -1.17 9.56 -7.04
CA ALA A 134 0.29 9.62 -6.90
C ALA A 134 0.96 8.42 -7.59
N ALA A 135 0.40 7.21 -7.49
CA ALA A 135 0.92 6.04 -8.18
C ALA A 135 0.90 6.22 -9.70
N GLN A 136 -0.21 6.73 -10.24
CA GLN A 136 -0.34 7.00 -11.67
C GLN A 136 0.64 8.09 -12.15
N ALA A 137 0.76 9.18 -11.38
CA ALA A 137 1.68 10.26 -11.69
C ALA A 137 3.14 9.77 -11.69
N ALA A 138 3.53 8.94 -10.71
CA ALA A 138 4.85 8.34 -10.63
C ALA A 138 5.15 7.46 -11.84
N HIS A 139 4.20 6.61 -12.25
CA HIS A 139 4.31 5.80 -13.47
C HIS A 139 4.45 6.66 -14.73
N SER A 140 3.85 7.85 -14.74
CA SER A 140 3.95 8.84 -15.82
C SER A 140 5.23 9.70 -15.75
N GLY A 141 6.14 9.41 -14.83
CA GLY A 141 7.44 10.08 -14.70
C GLY A 141 7.47 11.31 -13.76
N ALA A 142 6.42 11.53 -12.97
CA ALA A 142 6.41 12.60 -11.96
C ALA A 142 7.47 12.35 -10.86
N ARG A 143 8.08 13.42 -10.37
CA ARG A 143 9.11 13.36 -9.31
C ARG A 143 8.48 13.41 -7.93
N ILE A 144 9.26 13.02 -6.91
CA ILE A 144 8.85 12.98 -5.49
C ILE A 144 8.10 14.25 -5.05
N GLY A 145 8.61 15.44 -5.36
CA GLY A 145 7.96 16.70 -4.96
C GLY A 145 6.61 16.98 -5.63
N GLU A 146 6.32 16.36 -6.78
CA GLU A 146 5.00 16.41 -7.41
C GLU A 146 4.05 15.40 -6.75
N LEU A 147 4.55 14.21 -6.41
CA LEU A 147 3.80 13.21 -5.67
C LEU A 147 3.42 13.70 -4.26
N GLU A 148 4.32 14.40 -3.58
CA GLU A 148 4.07 15.01 -2.27
C GLU A 148 2.90 15.99 -2.33
N LYS A 149 2.84 16.83 -3.38
CA LYS A 149 1.71 17.76 -3.59
C LYS A 149 0.41 17.02 -3.82
N ILE A 150 0.43 15.92 -4.58
CA ILE A 150 -0.75 15.07 -4.80
C ILE A 150 -1.22 14.46 -3.47
N LEU A 151 -0.28 13.93 -2.67
CA LEU A 151 -0.57 13.34 -1.36
C LEU A 151 -1.10 14.37 -0.34
N ALA A 152 -0.76 15.64 -0.51
CA ALA A 152 -1.24 16.73 0.34
C ALA A 152 -2.66 17.22 0.03
N ILE A 153 -3.28 16.80 -1.09
CA ILE A 153 -4.62 17.28 -1.49
C ILE A 153 -5.67 16.78 -0.49
N ARG A 154 -6.42 17.72 0.10
CA ARG A 154 -7.52 17.45 1.05
C ARG A 154 -8.92 17.59 0.44
N ASP A 155 -9.01 18.10 -0.78
CA ASP A 155 -10.27 18.26 -1.50
C ASP A 155 -10.57 16.97 -2.29
N ALA A 156 -11.61 16.25 -1.86
CA ALA A 156 -12.00 14.98 -2.45
C ALA A 156 -12.61 15.14 -3.86
N ASP A 157 -13.32 16.24 -4.13
CA ASP A 157 -13.92 16.49 -5.44
C ASP A 157 -12.84 16.77 -6.48
N VAL A 158 -11.79 17.51 -6.09
CA VAL A 158 -10.59 17.72 -6.93
C VAL A 158 -9.92 16.38 -7.25
N LEU A 159 -9.72 15.52 -6.24
CA LEU A 159 -9.13 14.19 -6.45
C LEU A 159 -10.00 13.32 -7.35
N ALA A 160 -11.31 13.32 -7.16
CA ALA A 160 -12.24 12.54 -7.96
C ALA A 160 -12.19 12.97 -9.44
N GLY A 161 -12.20 14.27 -9.72
CA GLY A 161 -12.06 14.79 -11.08
C GLY A 161 -10.75 14.37 -11.74
N LEU A 162 -9.63 14.37 -11.01
CA LEU A 162 -8.33 13.93 -11.51
C LEU A 162 -8.30 12.41 -11.74
N VAL A 163 -8.77 11.62 -10.79
CA VAL A 163 -8.79 10.15 -10.89
C VAL A 163 -9.69 9.67 -12.01
N ALA A 164 -10.81 10.34 -12.28
CA ALA A 164 -11.72 10.00 -13.37
C ALA A 164 -11.09 10.13 -14.77
N THR A 165 -9.96 10.86 -14.89
CA THR A 165 -9.23 11.03 -16.16
C THR A 165 -8.08 10.04 -16.34
N ILE A 166 -7.84 9.16 -15.38
CA ILE A 166 -6.77 8.17 -15.46
C ILE A 166 -7.10 7.12 -16.52
N GLU A 167 -6.28 7.06 -17.58
CA GLU A 167 -6.29 6.03 -18.60
C GLU A 167 -5.08 5.07 -18.42
N GLY A 168 -5.22 3.78 -18.76
CA GLY A 168 -4.10 2.83 -18.84
C GLY A 168 -3.92 1.84 -17.67
N GLN A 169 -2.78 1.12 -17.68
CA GLN A 169 -2.43 0.11 -16.68
C GLN A 169 -2.03 0.74 -15.34
N ARG A 170 -2.41 0.09 -14.24
CA ARG A 170 -2.31 0.62 -12.87
C ARG A 170 -1.07 0.04 -12.16
N ALA A 171 -0.13 0.89 -11.77
CA ALA A 171 0.96 0.49 -10.87
C ALA A 171 0.44 0.14 -9.46
N PHE A 172 -0.62 0.83 -9.03
CA PHE A 172 -1.33 0.57 -7.79
C PHE A 172 -2.27 -0.64 -7.92
N ALA A 173 -1.98 -1.70 -7.17
CA ALA A 173 -2.75 -2.94 -7.23
C ALA A 173 -4.00 -2.90 -6.36
N SER A 174 -3.85 -2.50 -5.10
CA SER A 174 -4.93 -2.49 -4.10
C SER A 174 -4.55 -1.67 -2.87
N PHE A 175 -5.53 -1.45 -1.99
CA PHE A 175 -5.28 -1.03 -0.62
C PHE A 175 -6.08 -1.86 0.38
N GLY A 176 -5.56 -1.97 1.61
CA GLY A 176 -6.25 -2.60 2.72
C GLY A 176 -7.09 -1.61 3.51
N THR A 177 -8.37 -1.94 3.74
CA THR A 177 -9.28 -1.22 4.63
C THR A 177 -9.88 -2.18 5.67
N GLY A 178 -10.14 -1.68 6.88
CA GLY A 178 -10.89 -2.43 7.90
C GLY A 178 -12.40 -2.50 7.62
N SER A 179 -12.89 -1.64 6.73
CA SER A 179 -14.28 -1.53 6.33
C SER A 179 -14.36 -1.34 4.83
N ILE A 180 -14.98 -2.29 4.12
CA ILE A 180 -15.20 -2.15 2.66
C ILE A 180 -16.24 -1.04 2.39
N ARG A 181 -17.16 -0.81 3.33
CA ARG A 181 -18.26 0.13 3.16
C ARG A 181 -17.79 1.58 3.14
N GLU A 182 -16.88 1.96 4.02
CA GLU A 182 -16.35 3.33 4.12
C GLU A 182 -15.79 3.86 2.78
N PRO A 183 -14.79 3.21 2.13
CA PRO A 183 -14.31 3.68 0.83
C PRO A 183 -15.36 3.59 -0.27
N LEU A 184 -16.24 2.58 -0.23
CA LEU A 184 -17.27 2.42 -1.25
C LEU A 184 -18.29 3.55 -1.20
N ASP A 185 -18.76 3.92 -0.01
CA ASP A 185 -19.73 4.98 0.19
C ASP A 185 -19.17 6.33 -0.29
N GLU A 186 -17.89 6.61 -0.02
CA GLU A 186 -17.22 7.81 -0.52
C GLU A 186 -17.03 7.80 -2.04
N LEU A 187 -16.67 6.66 -2.64
CA LEU A 187 -16.60 6.53 -4.10
C LEU A 187 -17.96 6.78 -4.77
N VAL A 188 -19.05 6.31 -4.17
CA VAL A 188 -20.43 6.57 -4.65
C VAL A 188 -20.76 8.05 -4.50
N HIS A 189 -20.45 8.65 -3.35
CA HIS A 189 -20.70 10.08 -3.10
C HIS A 189 -19.97 10.98 -4.09
N LEU A 190 -18.73 10.64 -4.43
CA LEU A 190 -17.89 11.34 -5.41
C LEU A 190 -18.26 11.03 -6.87
N GLY A 191 -19.26 10.17 -7.11
CA GLY A 191 -19.71 9.81 -8.46
C GLY A 191 -18.70 8.99 -9.27
N LEU A 192 -17.72 8.36 -8.61
CA LEU A 192 -16.69 7.54 -9.26
C LEU A 192 -17.17 6.11 -9.54
N VAL A 193 -18.19 5.65 -8.80
CA VAL A 193 -18.85 4.35 -9.01
C VAL A 193 -20.37 4.51 -8.87
N PRO A 194 -21.18 3.70 -9.57
CA PRO A 194 -22.63 3.76 -9.42
C PRO A 194 -23.05 3.34 -8.01
N PRO A 195 -24.18 3.89 -7.49
CA PRO A 195 -24.77 3.40 -6.25
C PRO A 195 -25.17 1.92 -6.39
N LEU A 196 -25.04 1.17 -5.30
CA LEU A 196 -25.46 -0.24 -5.20
C LEU A 196 -26.97 -0.41 -5.31
#